data_AF-A0A7V1LTN8-F1
#
_entry.id   AF-A0A7V1LTN8-F1
#
_cell.length_a   1.000
_cell.length_b   1.000
_cell.length_c   1.000
_cell.angle_alpha   90.00
_cell.angle_beta   90.00
_cell.angle_gamma   90.00
#
_symmetry.space_group_name_H-M   'P 1'
#
loop_
_entity.id
_entity.type
_entity.pdbx_description
1 polymer ?
#
loop_
_entity_poly.entity_id
_entity_poly.type
_entity_poly.pdbx_seq_one_letter_code
_entity_poly.pdbx_strand_id
1 'polypeptide(L)'
;MFNNYSNKKLVIVFAALLLIVVVMFIFDSNPNESTFKKNIVDINKSDVTSISIYPGVNNHKEVKLFKVGNKWKVTLNNNKTADVPQEKIDGLLRVLTQIKPKRVAAKEPIKWKEFQVDTSGTQVKVFEDGDLVLDIVIGKYVFKQPRSLSSFVRLSDEEEVYEVNGILSITFNHKP
;
A
#
# COMPACT_ATOMS: atom_id res chain seq x y z
N MET A 1 8.49 -38.38 -47.32
CA MET A 1 9.18 -39.61 -46.86
C MET A 1 9.51 -39.41 -45.39
N PHE A 2 8.74 -40.00 -44.48
CA PHE A 2 8.95 -39.85 -43.03
C PHE A 2 9.97 -40.89 -42.57
N ASN A 3 11.10 -40.39 -42.08
CA ASN A 3 12.28 -41.16 -41.71
C ASN A 3 11.94 -42.10 -40.54
N ASN A 4 12.44 -43.35 -40.57
CA ASN A 4 12.23 -44.38 -39.55
C ASN A 4 12.96 -44.02 -38.23
N TYR A 5 12.49 -42.99 -37.52
CA TYR A 5 12.95 -42.68 -36.18
C TYR A 5 12.47 -43.79 -35.25
N SER A 6 13.41 -44.63 -34.79
CA SER A 6 13.17 -45.64 -33.77
C SER A 6 12.43 -44.98 -32.59
N ASN A 7 11.29 -45.56 -32.17
CA ASN A 7 10.47 -45.05 -31.06
C ASN A 7 11.30 -44.72 -29.80
N LYS A 8 12.45 -45.39 -29.61
CA LYS A 8 13.43 -45.09 -28.55
C LYS A 8 14.01 -43.68 -28.63
N LYS A 9 14.35 -43.17 -29.82
CA LYS A 9 14.84 -41.80 -30.01
C LYS A 9 13.75 -40.78 -29.72
N LEU A 10 12.50 -41.06 -30.12
CA LEU A 10 11.35 -40.24 -29.80
C LEU A 10 11.10 -40.17 -28.29
N VAL A 11 11.20 -41.30 -27.58
CA VAL A 11 11.06 -41.34 -26.12
C VAL A 11 12.17 -40.54 -25.42
N ILE A 12 13.41 -40.62 -25.90
CA ILE A 12 14.53 -39.83 -25.34
C ILE A 12 14.32 -38.33 -25.54
N VAL A 13 13.91 -37.92 -26.75
CA VAL A 13 13.64 -36.51 -27.04
C VAL A 13 12.45 -36.00 -26.22
N PHE A 14 11.39 -36.82 -26.09
CA PHE A 14 10.23 -36.50 -25.27
C PHE A 14 10.60 -36.37 -23.79
N ALA A 15 11.39 -37.31 -23.25
CA ALA A 15 11.86 -37.25 -21.87
C ALA A 15 12.74 -36.01 -21.62
N ALA A 16 13.61 -35.65 -22.56
CA ALA A 16 14.43 -34.45 -22.46
C ALA A 16 13.58 -33.17 -22.47
N LEU A 17 12.57 -33.09 -23.35
CA LEU A 17 11.60 -31.99 -23.37
C LEU A 17 10.80 -31.90 -22.07
N LEU A 18 10.35 -33.04 -21.55
CA LEU A 18 9.59 -33.11 -20.30
C LEU A 18 10.45 -32.66 -19.11
N LEU A 19 11.73 -33.03 -19.09
CA LEU A 19 12.69 -32.61 -18.07
C LEU A 19 12.91 -31.09 -18.11
N ILE A 20 13.01 -30.49 -19.30
CA ILE A 20 13.10 -29.03 -19.47
C ILE A 20 11.83 -28.34 -18.94
N VAL A 21 10.63 -28.88 -19.21
CA VAL A 21 9.36 -28.34 -18.70
C VAL A 21 9.28 -28.43 -17.18
N VAL A 22 9.72 -29.54 -16.59
CA VAL A 22 9.75 -29.70 -15.11
C VAL A 22 10.73 -28.74 -14.46
N VAL A 23 11.90 -28.54 -15.07
CA VAL A 23 12.86 -27.53 -14.63
C VAL A 23 12.25 -26.14 -14.73
N MET A 24 11.60 -25.78 -15.85
CA MET A 24 10.86 -24.52 -15.94
C MET A 24 9.83 -24.40 -14.82
N PHE A 25 9.02 -25.42 -14.53
CA PHE A 25 7.99 -25.34 -13.49
C PHE A 25 8.54 -25.20 -12.06
N ILE A 26 9.71 -25.77 -11.75
CA ILE A 26 10.36 -25.63 -10.44
C ILE A 26 11.03 -24.26 -10.31
N PHE A 27 11.65 -23.77 -11.39
CA PHE A 27 12.36 -22.48 -11.42
C PHE A 27 11.45 -21.29 -11.75
N ASP A 28 10.22 -21.51 -12.24
CA ASP A 28 9.15 -20.52 -12.34
C ASP A 28 8.51 -20.29 -10.97
N SER A 29 9.37 -20.10 -9.97
CA SER A 29 9.01 -19.47 -8.69
C SER A 29 9.01 -17.96 -8.90
N ASN A 30 8.26 -17.47 -9.89
CA ASN A 30 7.94 -16.06 -9.99
C ASN A 30 6.82 -15.81 -8.97
N PRO A 31 7.08 -15.18 -7.80
CA PRO A 31 6.03 -14.91 -6.81
C PRO A 31 5.04 -13.84 -7.31
N ASN A 32 5.28 -13.32 -8.51
CA ASN A 32 4.53 -12.25 -9.15
C ASN A 32 3.28 -12.73 -9.89
N GLU A 33 2.60 -13.76 -9.37
CA GLU A 33 1.16 -13.84 -9.58
C GLU A 33 0.55 -12.61 -8.92
N SER A 34 0.30 -11.62 -9.76
CA SER A 34 -0.35 -10.36 -9.45
C SER A 34 -1.77 -10.65 -8.99
N THR A 35 -1.94 -11.15 -7.77
CA THR A 35 -3.18 -11.06 -7.02
C THR A 35 -3.40 -9.59 -6.76
N PHE A 36 -4.07 -8.93 -7.72
CA PHE A 36 -4.58 -7.59 -7.53
C PHE A 36 -5.35 -7.55 -6.20
N LYS A 37 -4.72 -6.98 -5.17
CA LYS A 37 -5.29 -6.95 -3.82
C LYS A 37 -6.56 -6.14 -3.87
N LYS A 38 -7.70 -6.75 -3.51
CA LYS A 38 -9.00 -6.05 -3.50
C LYS A 38 -9.10 -5.04 -2.37
N ASN A 39 -8.35 -5.27 -1.28
CA ASN A 39 -8.21 -4.39 -0.12
C ASN A 39 -6.73 -4.26 0.21
N ILE A 40 -6.25 -3.04 0.41
CA ILE A 40 -4.87 -2.73 0.87
C ILE A 40 -4.86 -2.14 2.28
N VAL A 41 -6.04 -1.89 2.85
CA VAL A 41 -6.21 -1.43 4.23
C VAL A 41 -7.14 -2.42 4.91
N ASP A 42 -6.65 -3.09 5.94
CA ASP A 42 -7.41 -3.96 6.83
C ASP A 42 -7.17 -3.48 8.27
N ILE A 43 -8.14 -2.77 8.82
CA ILE A 43 -8.06 -2.14 10.16
C ILE A 43 -9.41 -2.34 10.83
N ASN A 44 -9.39 -2.75 12.09
CA ASN A 44 -10.57 -2.73 12.93
C ASN A 44 -10.64 -1.41 13.72
N LYS A 45 -11.60 -0.54 13.34
CA LYS A 45 -11.73 0.81 13.92
C LYS A 45 -11.88 0.83 15.44
N SER A 46 -12.45 -0.21 16.04
CA SER A 46 -12.63 -0.30 17.49
C SER A 46 -11.31 -0.50 18.24
N ASP A 47 -10.35 -1.12 17.58
CA ASP A 47 -9.12 -1.64 18.19
C ASP A 47 -7.96 -0.64 18.00
N VAL A 48 -8.15 0.38 17.16
CA VAL A 48 -7.16 1.43 16.93
C VAL A 48 -6.90 2.23 18.21
N THR A 49 -5.66 2.19 18.68
CA THR A 49 -5.19 2.89 19.88
C THR A 49 -4.37 4.13 19.57
N SER A 50 -3.66 4.14 18.43
CA SER A 50 -2.93 5.32 17.98
C SER A 50 -2.76 5.39 16.47
N ILE A 51 -2.59 6.62 15.96
CA ILE A 51 -2.36 6.92 14.55
C ILE A 51 -1.21 7.93 14.50
N SER A 52 -0.11 7.58 13.84
CA SER A 52 1.01 8.49 13.60
C SER A 52 1.00 8.93 12.15
N ILE A 53 0.91 10.24 11.93
CA ILE A 53 0.92 10.84 10.60
C ILE A 53 2.23 11.62 10.45
N TYR A 54 2.92 11.46 9.33
CA TYR A 54 4.14 12.18 8.98
C TYR A 54 3.87 12.99 7.70
N PRO A 55 3.29 14.20 7.80
CA PRO A 55 2.92 14.99 6.64
C PRO A 55 4.16 15.49 5.89
N GLY A 56 4.16 15.32 4.58
CA GLY A 56 5.23 15.88 3.73
C GLY A 56 5.33 17.40 3.84
N VAL A 57 4.19 18.11 4.02
CA VAL A 57 4.14 19.59 4.18
C VAL A 57 4.72 20.10 5.51
N ASN A 58 4.93 19.21 6.49
CA ASN A 58 5.46 19.55 7.81
C ASN A 58 6.87 18.98 8.02
N ASN A 59 7.65 18.81 6.95
CA ASN A 59 8.97 18.17 6.97
C ASN A 59 8.96 16.80 7.68
N HIS A 60 7.88 16.02 7.51
CA HIS A 60 7.69 14.72 8.15
C HIS A 60 7.77 14.75 9.69
N LYS A 61 7.46 15.90 10.31
CA LYS A 61 7.27 15.94 11.77
C LYS A 61 6.03 15.15 12.14
N GLU A 62 6.20 14.25 13.10
CA GLU A 62 5.13 13.36 13.57
C GLU A 62 3.97 14.17 14.17
N VAL A 63 2.77 13.91 13.66
CA VAL A 63 1.49 14.28 14.27
C VAL A 63 0.90 13.00 14.82
N LYS A 64 1.04 12.79 16.13
CA LYS A 64 0.60 11.57 16.81
C LYS A 64 -0.78 11.78 17.43
N LEU A 65 -1.73 10.97 17.01
CA LEU A 65 -3.06 10.83 17.60
C LEU A 65 -3.06 9.58 18.48
N PHE A 66 -3.52 9.68 19.72
CA PHE A 66 -3.53 8.55 20.66
C PHE A 66 -4.71 8.64 21.62
N LYS A 67 -5.20 7.47 22.04
CA LYS A 67 -6.31 7.34 22.97
C LYS A 67 -5.78 7.35 24.42
N VAL A 68 -6.38 8.17 25.28
CA VAL A 68 -6.16 8.17 26.73
C VAL A 68 -7.50 8.02 27.42
N GLY A 69 -7.73 6.85 28.02
CA GLY A 69 -9.06 6.48 28.54
C GLY A 69 -10.09 6.46 27.41
N ASN A 70 -11.10 7.32 27.49
CA ASN A 70 -12.16 7.42 26.46
C ASN A 70 -12.05 8.66 25.57
N LYS A 71 -10.90 9.34 25.57
CA LYS A 71 -10.67 10.57 24.78
C LYS A 71 -9.47 10.41 23.86
N TRP A 72 -9.58 10.96 22.66
CA TRP A 72 -8.45 11.08 21.73
C TRP A 72 -7.69 12.37 21.98
N LYS A 73 -6.37 12.28 21.89
CA LYS A 73 -5.46 13.41 22.00
C LYS A 73 -4.53 13.46 20.80
N VAL A 74 -4.10 14.66 20.44
CA VAL A 74 -3.06 14.91 19.43
C VAL A 74 -1.85 15.57 20.07
N THR A 75 -0.66 15.14 19.68
CA THR A 75 0.59 15.83 20.01
C THR A 75 0.77 17.03 19.09
N LEU A 76 0.86 18.22 19.68
CA LEU A 76 1.14 19.47 19.00
C LEU A 76 2.65 19.78 19.03
N ASN A 77 3.04 20.76 18.22
CA ASN A 77 4.38 21.35 18.32
C ASN A 77 4.67 21.76 19.78
N ASN A 78 5.85 21.42 20.29
CA ASN A 78 6.32 21.66 21.67
C ASN A 78 5.76 20.70 22.74
N ASN A 79 5.47 19.45 22.40
CA ASN A 79 5.02 18.38 23.33
C ASN A 79 3.72 18.70 24.09
N LYS A 80 2.94 19.68 23.63
CA LYS A 80 1.60 19.95 24.15
C LYS A 80 0.63 18.93 23.58
N THR A 81 -0.44 18.64 24.32
CA THR A 81 -1.52 17.79 23.85
C THR A 81 -2.82 18.56 23.79
N ALA A 82 -3.65 18.26 22.80
CA ALA A 82 -5.00 18.80 22.68
C ALA A 82 -6.01 17.67 22.52
N ASP A 83 -7.22 17.88 23.04
CA ASP A 83 -8.31 16.92 22.86
C ASP A 83 -8.82 16.97 21.42
N VAL A 84 -9.05 15.79 20.84
CA VAL A 84 -9.59 15.64 19.49
C VAL A 84 -11.00 15.07 19.59
N PRO A 85 -12.01 15.71 18.96
CA PRO A 85 -13.35 15.17 18.90
C PRO A 85 -13.36 13.80 18.21
N GLN A 86 -14.11 12.84 18.77
CA GLN A 86 -14.26 11.49 18.23
C GLN A 86 -14.68 11.51 16.75
N GLU A 87 -15.57 12.42 16.36
CA GLU A 87 -16.05 12.58 14.97
C GLU A 87 -14.91 12.80 13.96
N LYS A 88 -13.84 13.52 14.35
CA LYS A 88 -12.68 13.73 13.48
C LYS A 88 -11.87 12.45 13.28
N ILE A 89 -11.72 11.66 14.35
CA ILE A 89 -11.04 10.36 14.30
C ILE A 89 -11.85 9.38 13.46
N ASP A 90 -13.16 9.32 13.66
CA ASP A 90 -14.06 8.47 12.89
C ASP A 90 -14.02 8.83 11.40
N GLY A 91 -13.94 10.14 11.09
CA GLY A 91 -13.74 10.64 9.73
C GLY A 91 -12.42 10.17 9.12
N LEU A 92 -11.31 10.32 9.84
CA LEU A 92 -9.98 9.84 9.42
C LEU A 92 -9.98 8.33 9.14
N LEU A 93 -10.47 7.53 10.09
CA LEU A 93 -10.55 6.08 9.96
C LEU A 93 -11.49 5.65 8.84
N ARG A 94 -12.59 6.39 8.62
CA ARG A 94 -13.48 6.16 7.49
C ARG A 94 -12.74 6.33 6.17
N VAL A 95 -11.98 7.42 6.00
CA VAL A 95 -11.19 7.63 4.78
C VAL A 95 -10.20 6.48 4.57
N LEU A 96 -9.46 6.06 5.59
CA LEU A 96 -8.52 4.92 5.50
C LEU A 96 -9.21 3.63 5.05
N THR A 97 -10.32 3.26 5.70
CA THR A 97 -11.07 2.03 5.33
C THR A 97 -11.76 2.09 3.97
N GLN A 98 -11.91 3.28 3.38
CA GLN A 98 -12.45 3.47 2.04
C GLN A 98 -11.37 3.44 0.94
N ILE A 99 -10.09 3.38 1.32
CA ILE A 99 -8.98 3.25 0.37
C ILE A 99 -9.08 1.86 -0.28
N LYS A 100 -9.48 1.86 -1.55
CA LYS A 100 -9.52 0.66 -2.38
C LYS A 100 -8.68 0.89 -3.63
N PRO A 101 -7.74 -0.02 -3.94
CA PRO A 101 -6.96 0.09 -5.16
C PRO A 101 -7.89 -0.06 -6.37
N LYS A 102 -7.70 0.82 -7.33
CA LYS A 102 -8.35 0.77 -8.64
C LYS A 102 -7.51 -0.04 -9.63
N ARG A 103 -6.19 0.13 -9.55
CA ARG A 103 -5.19 -0.58 -10.35
C ARG A 103 -3.81 -0.43 -9.71
N VAL A 104 -2.88 -1.30 -10.11
CA VAL A 104 -1.45 -1.08 -9.88
C VAL A 104 -0.95 -0.02 -10.88
N ALA A 105 -0.35 1.04 -10.35
CA ALA A 105 0.22 2.15 -11.12
C ALA A 105 1.69 1.89 -11.48
N ALA A 106 2.44 1.21 -10.61
CA ALA A 106 3.81 0.76 -10.85
C ALA A 106 4.15 -0.43 -9.93
N LYS A 107 5.11 -1.25 -10.37
CA LYS A 107 5.61 -2.41 -9.59
C LYS A 107 7.04 -2.24 -9.09
N GLU A 108 7.77 -1.26 -9.63
CA GLU A 108 9.21 -1.11 -9.39
C GLU A 108 9.52 0.09 -8.48
N PRO A 109 10.42 -0.06 -7.50
CA PRO A 109 10.81 1.02 -6.59
C PRO A 109 11.34 2.29 -7.25
N ILE A 110 11.96 2.16 -8.43
CA ILE A 110 12.47 3.30 -9.21
C ILE A 110 11.37 4.32 -9.55
N LYS A 111 10.10 3.87 -9.57
CA LYS A 111 8.94 4.71 -9.87
C LYS A 111 8.38 5.45 -8.65
N TRP A 112 8.81 5.15 -7.43
CA TRP A 112 8.22 5.75 -6.23
C TRP A 112 8.29 7.28 -6.22
N LYS A 113 9.42 7.84 -6.64
CA LYS A 113 9.63 9.30 -6.74
C LYS A 113 8.67 9.95 -7.75
N GLU A 114 8.35 9.26 -8.84
CA GLU A 114 7.38 9.74 -9.83
C GLU A 114 6.00 9.92 -9.21
N PHE A 115 5.60 9.02 -8.32
CA PHE A 115 4.29 9.05 -7.64
C PHE A 115 4.29 9.75 -6.29
N GLN A 116 5.45 10.24 -5.82
CA GLN A 116 5.65 10.81 -4.48
C GLN A 116 5.27 9.85 -3.35
N VAL A 117 5.50 8.55 -3.54
CA VAL A 117 5.29 7.50 -2.53
C VAL A 117 6.61 7.02 -1.91
N ASP A 118 7.66 7.82 -2.08
CA ASP A 118 8.96 7.72 -1.45
C ASP A 118 8.99 8.60 -0.16
N THR A 119 10.15 9.16 0.18
CA THR A 119 10.32 10.05 1.32
C THR A 119 9.69 11.44 1.13
N SER A 120 9.06 11.73 0.00
CA SER A 120 8.32 12.98 -0.22
C SER A 120 6.83 12.87 0.10
N GLY A 121 6.32 11.65 0.25
CA GLY A 121 4.92 11.36 0.54
C GLY A 121 4.54 11.58 2.00
N THR A 122 3.25 11.51 2.29
CA THR A 122 2.73 11.51 3.67
C THR A 122 2.63 10.08 4.16
N GLN A 123 3.43 9.71 5.17
CA GLN A 123 3.35 8.38 5.79
C GLN A 123 2.29 8.37 6.89
N VAL A 124 1.44 7.36 6.91
CA VAL A 124 0.41 7.14 7.92
C VAL A 124 0.62 5.76 8.51
N LYS A 125 0.77 5.71 9.83
CA LYS A 125 0.90 4.47 10.60
C LYS A 125 -0.29 4.34 11.54
N VAL A 126 -0.90 3.17 11.56
CA VAL A 126 -2.02 2.85 12.46
C VAL A 126 -1.59 1.71 13.37
N PHE A 127 -1.90 1.86 14.65
CA PHE A 127 -1.58 0.88 15.67
C PHE A 127 -2.85 0.41 16.37
N GLU A 128 -2.97 -0.90 16.55
CA GLU A 128 -4.01 -1.57 17.34
C GLU A 128 -3.32 -2.19 18.55
N ASP A 129 -3.73 -1.81 19.76
CA ASP A 129 -3.12 -2.26 21.03
C ASP A 129 -1.58 -2.21 21.12
N GLY A 130 -0.95 -1.35 20.31
CA GLY A 130 0.51 -1.17 20.26
C GLY A 130 1.19 -1.83 19.07
N ASP A 131 0.51 -2.76 18.39
CA ASP A 131 1.00 -3.42 17.19
C ASP A 131 0.72 -2.58 15.95
N LEU A 132 1.72 -2.50 15.05
CA LEU A 132 1.60 -1.79 13.78
C LEU A 132 0.76 -2.63 12.81
N VAL A 133 -0.46 -2.16 12.48
CA VAL A 133 -1.38 -2.87 11.59
C VAL A 133 -1.45 -2.28 10.18
N LEU A 134 -1.10 -0.99 10.02
CA LEU A 134 -1.01 -0.34 8.72
C LEU A 134 0.17 0.61 8.70
N ASP A 135 0.98 0.52 7.65
CA ASP A 135 1.98 1.52 7.29
C ASP A 135 1.84 1.85 5.81
N ILE A 136 1.27 3.01 5.51
CA ILE A 136 0.94 3.44 4.15
C ILE A 136 1.56 4.80 3.85
N VAL A 137 2.15 4.93 2.66
CA VAL A 137 2.65 6.20 2.12
C VAL A 137 1.67 6.73 1.09
N ILE A 138 1.16 7.93 1.35
CA ILE A 138 0.22 8.65 0.48
C ILE A 138 1.00 9.66 -0.35
N GLY A 139 0.98 9.48 -1.66
CA GLY A 139 1.69 10.34 -2.60
C GLY A 139 0.80 11.38 -3.27
N LYS A 140 1.19 11.74 -4.49
CA LYS A 140 0.52 12.79 -5.26
C LYS A 140 -0.91 12.39 -5.63
N TYR A 141 -1.73 13.39 -5.92
CA TYR A 141 -3.02 13.19 -6.58
C TYR A 141 -2.97 13.72 -8.01
N VAL A 142 -3.83 13.17 -8.85
CA VAL A 142 -3.97 13.55 -10.26
C VAL A 142 -5.44 13.76 -10.60
N PHE A 143 -5.69 14.76 -11.43
CA PHE A 143 -6.99 15.01 -12.05
C PHE A 143 -6.95 14.46 -13.47
N LYS A 144 -7.73 13.42 -13.76
CA LYS A 144 -7.92 12.93 -15.13
C LYS A 144 -9.30 13.36 -15.62
N GLN A 145 -9.33 14.09 -16.74
CA GLN A 145 -10.57 14.51 -17.38
C GLN A 145 -11.35 13.29 -17.91
N PRO A 146 -12.70 13.34 -17.92
CA PRO A 146 -13.53 14.49 -17.57
C PRO A 146 -13.82 14.68 -16.07
N ARG A 147 -13.70 13.66 -15.18
CA ARG A 147 -14.07 13.78 -13.74
C ARG A 147 -13.39 12.82 -12.75
N SER A 148 -12.29 12.14 -13.06
CA SER A 148 -11.68 11.23 -12.07
C SER A 148 -10.53 11.87 -11.30
N LEU A 149 -10.73 12.01 -9.99
CA LEU A 149 -9.70 12.34 -9.02
C LEU A 149 -9.12 11.04 -8.44
N SER A 150 -7.80 10.93 -8.46
CA SER A 150 -7.12 9.75 -7.92
C SER A 150 -5.86 10.16 -7.18
N SER A 151 -5.56 9.42 -6.11
CA SER A 151 -4.30 9.51 -5.37
C SER A 151 -3.48 8.25 -5.61
N PHE A 152 -2.18 8.34 -5.36
CA PHE A 152 -1.30 7.18 -5.35
C PHE A 152 -0.93 6.83 -3.92
N VAL A 153 -0.89 5.53 -3.62
CA VAL A 153 -0.49 5.02 -2.31
C VAL A 153 0.43 3.82 -2.47
N ARG A 154 1.24 3.55 -1.45
CA ARG A 154 2.12 2.39 -1.35
C ARG A 154 2.11 1.88 0.08
N LEU A 155 2.04 0.57 0.29
CA LEU A 155 2.27 -0.01 1.61
C LEU A 155 3.78 -0.10 1.86
N SER A 156 4.23 0.22 3.08
CA SER A 156 5.66 0.34 3.36
C SER A 156 6.42 -0.99 3.23
N ASP A 157 5.74 -2.11 3.40
CA ASP A 157 6.20 -3.49 3.21
C ASP A 157 6.12 -3.98 1.75
N GLU A 158 5.64 -3.15 0.82
CA GLU A 158 5.48 -3.50 -0.59
C GLU A 158 6.18 -2.54 -1.55
N GLU A 159 6.52 -3.06 -2.73
CA GLU A 159 7.06 -2.30 -3.85
C GLU A 159 5.99 -1.67 -4.74
N GLU A 160 4.81 -2.29 -4.80
CA GLU A 160 3.73 -1.90 -5.68
C GLU A 160 3.11 -0.55 -5.28
N VAL A 161 2.88 0.29 -6.27
CA VAL A 161 2.17 1.57 -6.13
C VAL A 161 0.76 1.37 -6.65
N TYR A 162 -0.23 1.73 -5.83
CA TYR A 162 -1.64 1.61 -6.16
C TYR A 162 -2.25 2.98 -6.47
N GLU A 163 -3.08 3.04 -7.52
CA GLU A 163 -3.96 4.19 -7.76
C GLU A 163 -5.28 3.97 -7.00
N VAL A 164 -5.69 4.94 -6.19
CA VAL A 164 -6.90 4.91 -5.37
C VAL A 164 -7.79 6.10 -5.68
N ASN A 165 -9.09 5.98 -5.43
CA ASN A 165 -10.05 7.06 -5.72
C ASN A 165 -9.98 8.16 -4.65
N GLY A 166 -10.21 9.41 -5.08
CA GLY A 166 -10.27 10.57 -4.20
C GLY A 166 -8.94 11.29 -4.03
N ILE A 167 -8.94 12.33 -3.19
CA ILE A 167 -7.75 13.13 -2.86
C ILE A 167 -7.43 12.92 -1.38
N LEU A 168 -6.52 11.99 -1.10
CA LEU A 168 -6.14 11.66 0.28
C LEU A 168 -5.30 12.76 0.94
N SER A 169 -4.55 13.53 0.16
CA SER A 169 -3.68 14.59 0.68
C SER A 169 -4.45 15.68 1.42
N ILE A 170 -5.73 15.93 1.10
CA ILE A 170 -6.57 16.91 1.82
C ILE A 170 -6.76 16.49 3.28
N THR A 171 -6.87 15.18 3.53
CA THR A 171 -7.11 14.64 4.86
C THR A 171 -5.81 14.47 5.64
N PHE A 172 -4.74 13.96 5.01
CA PHE A 172 -3.54 13.53 5.75
C PHE A 172 -2.36 14.52 5.66
N ASN A 173 -2.31 15.39 4.66
CA ASN A 173 -1.16 16.26 4.41
C ASN A 173 -1.43 17.71 4.85
N HIS A 174 -1.69 17.91 6.15
CA HIS A 174 -1.94 19.22 6.74
C HIS A 174 -1.03 19.48 7.96
N LYS A 175 -0.87 20.75 8.33
CA LYS A 175 -0.17 21.14 9.55
C LYS A 175 -1.13 21.02 10.75
N PRO A 176 -0.66 20.53 11.92
CA PRO A 176 -1.46 20.43 13.13
C PRO A 176 -1.85 21.79 13.70
#